data_AF-A0A9C9SDK0-F1
#
_entry.id   AF-A0A9C9SDK0-F1
#
_cell.length_a   1.000
_cell.length_b   1.000
_cell.length_c   1.000
_cell.angle_alpha   90.00
_cell.angle_beta   90.00
_cell.angle_gamma   90.00
#
_symmetry.space_group_name_H-M   'P 1'
#
loop_
_entity.id
_entity.type
_entity.pdbx_description
1 polymer ?
#
loop_
_entity_poly.entity_id
_entity_poly.type
_entity_poly.pdbx_seq_one_letter_code
_entity_poly.pdbx_strand_id
1 'polypeptide(L)'
;MQAAPLKRIYLALENWFNYSFGSWNPLYHLGTLTFFFFWVVLISGIYMFIFFHGSLDGAYASVERMTHGQWYAAGVMRSLHRYASDAAVGCILLHMFREFSLDRHHGARWYSWFTGVPLLWMVVTLGITGYWLVWDQLAQYIAIGSAHLLDVLPIFFGSMTRNFLEGAVSDRFFILIEFLHLLGQPMLLVFA
;
A
#
# COMPACT_ATOMS: atom_id res chain seq x y z
N MET A 1 4.47 18.71 34.10
CA MET A 1 3.53 17.77 33.45
C MET A 1 4.33 16.57 32.95
N GLN A 2 4.07 15.37 33.48
CA GLN A 2 4.81 14.18 33.09
C GLN A 2 4.45 13.82 31.64
N ALA A 3 5.42 13.78 30.74
CA ALA A 3 5.21 13.26 29.39
C ALA A 3 4.68 11.82 29.49
N ALA A 4 3.60 11.53 28.75
CA ALA A 4 3.01 10.18 28.66
C ALA A 4 4.11 9.13 28.37
N PRO A 5 3.99 7.90 28.91
CA PRO A 5 5.03 6.88 28.81
C PRO A 5 5.46 6.63 27.35
N LEU A 6 4.50 6.66 26.42
CA LEU A 6 4.76 6.51 24.99
C LEU A 6 5.65 7.62 24.41
N LYS A 7 5.39 8.87 24.78
CA LYS A 7 6.19 10.03 24.36
C LYS A 7 7.64 9.91 24.83
N ARG A 8 7.87 9.39 26.03
CA ARG A 8 9.23 9.17 26.56
C ARG A 8 10.00 8.13 25.77
N ILE A 9 9.35 7.01 25.43
CA ILE A 9 9.95 5.96 24.60
C ILE A 9 10.31 6.53 23.23
N TYR A 10 9.40 7.26 22.59
CA TYR A 10 9.67 7.88 21.30
C TYR A 10 10.85 8.86 21.36
N LEU A 11 10.89 9.74 22.35
CA LEU A 11 11.99 10.71 22.52
C LEU A 11 13.34 10.02 22.79
N ALA A 12 13.35 8.90 23.53
CA ALA A 12 14.56 8.10 23.73
C ALA A 12 15.08 7.51 22.41
N LEU A 13 14.17 6.98 21.59
CA LEU A 13 14.48 6.47 20.26
C LEU A 13 14.97 7.60 19.35
N GLU A 14 14.28 8.75 19.34
CA GLU A 14 14.67 9.94 18.57
C GLU A 14 16.07 10.42 18.96
N ASN A 15 16.39 10.49 20.25
CA ASN A 15 17.71 10.88 20.73
C ASN A 15 18.81 9.91 20.29
N TRP A 16 18.52 8.61 20.28
CA TRP A 16 19.46 7.61 19.79
C TRP A 16 19.74 7.78 18.28
N PHE A 17 18.69 8.05 17.49
CA PHE A 17 18.84 8.37 16.07
C PHE A 17 19.58 9.70 15.86
N ASN A 18 19.33 10.72 16.67
CA ASN A 18 20.05 12.00 16.60
C ASN A 18 21.55 11.83 16.90
N TYR A 19 21.91 10.97 17.85
CA TYR A 19 23.31 10.64 18.10
C TYR A 19 23.97 9.96 16.90
N SER A 20 23.23 9.08 16.21
CA SER A 20 23.77 8.27 15.12
C SER A 20 23.82 9.00 13.78
N PHE A 21 22.81 9.83 13.48
CA PHE A 21 22.60 10.47 12.17
C PHE A 21 22.73 12.00 12.19
N GLY A 22 22.86 12.61 13.37
CA GLY A 22 22.95 14.07 13.52
C GLY A 22 21.72 14.79 12.95
N SER A 23 21.96 15.82 12.14
CA SER A 23 20.90 16.60 11.48
C SER A 23 20.14 15.82 10.40
N TRP A 24 20.63 14.66 9.96
CA TRP A 24 20.04 13.84 8.90
C TRP A 24 19.14 12.74 9.43
N ASN A 25 18.57 12.91 10.62
CA ASN A 25 17.72 11.90 11.24
C ASN A 25 16.50 11.58 10.34
N PRO A 26 16.36 10.33 9.85
CA PRO A 26 15.28 9.96 8.94
C PRO A 26 13.90 10.07 9.59
N LEU A 27 13.81 10.03 10.92
CA LEU A 27 12.54 10.16 11.67
C LEU A 27 11.87 11.52 11.46
N TYR A 28 12.63 12.54 11.06
CA TYR A 28 12.08 13.86 10.73
C TYR A 28 11.46 13.92 9.34
N HIS A 29 11.87 13.03 8.45
CA HIS A 29 11.49 13.04 7.04
C HIS A 29 10.53 11.91 6.67
N LEU A 30 9.95 11.20 7.64
CA LEU A 30 9.07 10.05 7.40
C LEU A 30 7.91 10.37 6.44
N GLY A 31 7.27 11.53 6.57
CA GLY A 31 6.20 11.95 5.65
C GLY A 31 6.70 12.19 4.22
N THR A 32 7.86 12.85 4.09
CA THR A 32 8.50 13.08 2.78
C THR A 32 8.98 11.78 2.14
N LEU A 33 9.50 10.85 2.95
CA LEU A 33 9.91 9.52 2.49
C LEU A 33 8.72 8.70 2.01
N THR A 34 7.58 8.74 2.72
CA THR A 34 6.33 8.13 2.24
C THR A 34 5.94 8.67 0.86
N PHE A 35 5.95 10.00 0.69
CA PHE A 35 5.60 10.63 -0.58
C PHE A 35 6.60 10.28 -1.69
N PHE A 36 7.89 10.21 -1.38
CA PHE A 36 8.92 9.76 -2.31
C PHE A 36 8.68 8.31 -2.76
N PHE A 37 8.45 7.39 -1.82
CA PHE A 37 8.17 5.99 -2.17
C PHE A 37 6.86 5.84 -2.93
N PHE A 38 5.83 6.64 -2.63
CA PHE A 38 4.60 6.69 -3.41
C PHE A 38 4.88 6.98 -4.90
N TRP A 39 5.72 7.98 -5.21
CA TRP A 39 6.10 8.26 -6.60
C TRP A 39 6.91 7.13 -7.24
N VAL A 40 7.82 6.51 -6.50
CA VAL A 40 8.57 5.35 -6.99
C VAL A 40 7.62 4.20 -7.35
N VAL A 41 6.64 3.91 -6.49
CA VAL A 41 5.60 2.89 -6.71
C VAL A 41 4.73 3.26 -7.90
N LEU A 42 4.26 4.50 -7.99
CA LEU A 42 3.40 4.97 -9.08
C LEU A 42 4.09 4.84 -10.45
N ILE A 43 5.32 5.37 -10.57
CA ILE A 43 6.08 5.33 -11.82
C ILE A 43 6.43 3.89 -12.20
N SER A 44 6.86 3.08 -11.23
CA SER A 44 7.18 1.68 -11.51
C SER A 44 5.96 0.84 -11.87
N GLY A 45 4.79 1.13 -11.29
CA GLY A 45 3.52 0.49 -11.63
C GLY A 45 3.06 0.80 -13.05
N ILE A 46 3.10 2.08 -13.44
CA ILE A 46 2.79 2.52 -14.81
C ILE A 46 3.73 1.85 -15.82
N TYR A 47 5.01 1.74 -15.48
CA TYR A 47 5.96 1.07 -16.35
C TYR A 47 5.66 -0.43 -16.51
N MET A 48 5.38 -1.15 -15.42
CA MET A 48 5.04 -2.58 -15.48
C MET A 48 3.76 -2.86 -16.26
N PHE A 49 2.78 -1.95 -16.19
CA PHE A 49 1.51 -2.08 -16.91
C PHE A 49 1.70 -2.29 -18.42
N ILE A 50 2.77 -1.75 -19.02
CA ILE A 50 3.10 -1.95 -20.44
C ILE A 50 3.30 -3.43 -20.80
N PHE A 51 3.73 -4.26 -19.84
CA PHE A 51 4.05 -5.68 -20.04
C PHE A 51 3.02 -6.62 -19.43
N PHE A 52 2.13 -6.10 -18.58
CA PHE A 52 1.13 -6.86 -17.85
C PHE A 52 -0.06 -7.23 -18.75
N HIS A 53 -0.64 -8.41 -18.52
CA HIS A 53 -1.83 -8.87 -19.24
C HIS A 53 -3.00 -9.02 -18.26
N GLY A 54 -3.93 -8.06 -18.29
CA GLY A 54 -5.13 -8.00 -17.44
C GLY A 54 -6.22 -9.03 -17.75
N SER A 55 -5.89 -10.31 -17.63
CA SER A 55 -6.84 -11.43 -17.80
C SER A 55 -6.57 -12.52 -16.76
N LEU A 56 -7.59 -13.28 -16.38
CA LEU A 56 -7.44 -14.32 -15.35
C LEU A 56 -6.40 -15.39 -15.73
N ASP A 57 -6.40 -15.80 -17.00
CA ASP A 57 -5.47 -16.82 -17.50
C ASP A 57 -4.07 -16.25 -17.78
N GLY A 58 -3.97 -14.95 -18.11
CA GLY A 58 -2.74 -14.30 -18.55
C GLY A 58 -1.97 -13.56 -17.46
N ALA A 59 -2.61 -13.20 -16.34
CA ALA A 59 -2.02 -12.35 -15.30
C ALA A 59 -0.76 -12.97 -14.70
N TYR A 60 -0.86 -14.19 -14.14
CA TYR A 60 0.26 -14.88 -13.53
C TYR A 60 1.40 -15.12 -14.54
N ALA A 61 1.07 -15.61 -15.75
CA ALA A 61 2.06 -15.85 -16.80
C ALA A 61 2.77 -14.57 -17.27
N SER A 62 2.09 -13.42 -17.24
CA SER A 62 2.71 -12.13 -17.56
C SER A 62 3.72 -11.71 -16.49
N VAL A 63 3.40 -11.94 -15.21
CA VAL A 63 4.31 -11.68 -14.08
C VAL A 63 5.53 -12.60 -14.11
N GLU A 64 5.34 -13.87 -14.42
CA GLU A 64 6.39 -14.86 -14.59
C GLU A 64 7.35 -14.44 -15.73
N ARG A 65 6.79 -14.00 -16.87
CA ARG A 65 7.56 -13.49 -18.01
C ARG A 65 8.34 -12.21 -17.68
N MET A 66 7.74 -11.27 -16.93
CA MET A 66 8.44 -10.07 -16.47
C MET A 66 9.62 -10.44 -15.55
N THR A 67 9.44 -11.44 -14.70
CA THR A 67 10.44 -11.88 -13.71
C THR A 67 11.60 -12.64 -14.37
N HIS A 68 11.30 -13.58 -15.27
CA HIS A 68 12.31 -14.49 -15.83
C HIS A 68 12.70 -14.16 -17.28
N GLY A 69 11.72 -13.83 -18.14
CA GLY A 69 11.95 -13.61 -19.58
C GLY A 69 12.44 -12.20 -19.93
N GLN A 70 12.08 -11.19 -19.14
CA GLN A 70 12.43 -9.79 -19.36
C GLN A 70 12.92 -9.11 -18.07
N TRP A 71 13.75 -9.84 -17.30
CA TRP A 71 14.18 -9.41 -15.97
C TRP A 71 14.81 -8.00 -15.95
N TYR A 72 15.59 -7.66 -16.99
CA TYR A 72 16.28 -6.39 -17.12
C TYR A 72 15.32 -5.21 -17.40
N ALA A 73 14.23 -5.47 -18.12
CA ALA A 73 13.26 -4.45 -18.48
C ALA A 73 12.20 -4.31 -17.39
N ALA A 74 11.56 -5.40 -16.99
CA ALA A 74 10.39 -5.38 -16.10
C ALA A 74 10.64 -6.04 -14.73
N GLY A 75 11.54 -7.02 -14.64
CA GLY A 75 11.82 -7.72 -13.37
C GLY A 75 12.41 -6.80 -12.30
N VAL A 76 13.39 -5.97 -12.64
CA VAL A 76 13.96 -4.96 -11.73
C VAL A 76 12.89 -3.97 -11.26
N MET A 77 12.05 -3.50 -12.19
CA MET A 77 10.96 -2.58 -11.87
C MET A 77 9.90 -3.22 -10.98
N ARG A 78 9.64 -4.52 -11.14
CA ARG A 78 8.76 -5.29 -10.26
C ARG A 78 9.33 -5.40 -8.85
N SER A 79 10.61 -5.74 -8.71
CA SER A 79 11.26 -5.76 -7.40
C SER A 79 11.25 -4.38 -6.75
N LEU A 80 11.57 -3.34 -7.52
CA LEU A 80 11.53 -1.95 -7.06
C LEU A 80 10.13 -1.57 -6.57
N HIS A 81 9.09 -1.86 -7.35
CA HIS A 81 7.70 -1.60 -7.00
C HIS A 81 7.31 -2.32 -5.69
N ARG A 82 7.66 -3.60 -5.56
CA ARG A 82 7.36 -4.42 -4.37
C ARG A 82 8.02 -3.85 -3.11
N TYR A 83 9.33 -3.60 -3.16
CA TYR A 83 10.09 -3.12 -2.00
C TYR A 83 9.80 -1.65 -1.68
N ALA A 84 9.54 -0.81 -2.68
CA ALA A 84 9.12 0.57 -2.46
C ALA A 84 7.73 0.63 -1.81
N SER A 85 6.80 -0.26 -2.17
CA SER A 85 5.50 -0.38 -1.50
C SER A 85 5.64 -0.79 -0.03
N ASP A 86 6.49 -1.77 0.27
CA ASP A 86 6.76 -2.17 1.67
C ASP A 86 7.42 -1.03 2.47
N ALA A 87 8.36 -0.30 1.85
CA ALA A 87 9.01 0.85 2.45
C ALA A 87 8.04 2.03 2.69
N ALA A 88 7.11 2.28 1.75
CA ALA A 88 6.07 3.29 1.90
C ALA A 88 5.17 2.97 3.10
N VAL A 89 4.68 1.73 3.20
CA VAL A 89 3.86 1.29 4.34
C VAL A 89 4.64 1.40 5.65
N GLY A 90 5.91 0.97 5.67
CA GLY A 90 6.78 1.14 6.84
C GLY A 90 6.92 2.60 7.27
N CYS A 91 7.14 3.51 6.32
CA CYS A 91 7.24 4.94 6.59
C CYS A 91 5.92 5.53 7.10
N ILE A 92 4.78 5.11 6.56
CA ILE A 92 3.44 5.52 7.03
C ILE A 92 3.23 5.09 8.49
N LEU A 93 3.52 3.82 8.83
CA LEU A 93 3.35 3.32 10.19
C LEU A 93 4.25 4.06 11.18
N LEU A 94 5.51 4.30 10.82
CA LEU A 94 6.44 5.09 11.64
C LEU A 94 5.98 6.55 11.76
N HIS A 95 5.44 7.14 10.68
CA HIS A 95 4.90 8.49 10.69
C HIS A 95 3.70 8.61 11.64
N MET A 96 2.76 7.66 11.57
CA MET A 96 1.62 7.59 12.47
C MET A 96 2.07 7.40 13.93
N PHE A 97 3.01 6.49 14.17
CA PHE A 97 3.56 6.24 15.51
C PHE A 97 4.18 7.50 16.10
N ARG A 98 4.95 8.26 15.30
CA ARG A 98 5.53 9.54 15.70
C ARG A 98 4.47 10.57 16.05
N GLU A 99 3.53 10.84 15.15
CA GLU A 99 2.53 11.90 15.35
C GLU A 99 1.60 11.55 16.52
N PHE A 100 1.29 10.27 16.72
CA PHE A 100 0.54 9.80 17.87
C PHE A 100 1.33 9.96 19.18
N SER A 101 2.59 9.52 19.21
CA SER A 101 3.46 9.61 20.40
C SER A 101 3.75 11.05 20.83
N LEU A 102 3.78 11.99 19.88
CA LEU A 102 4.00 13.41 20.14
C LEU A 102 2.71 14.17 20.50
N ASP A 103 1.58 13.47 20.61
CA ASP A 103 0.26 14.03 20.94
C ASP A 103 -0.22 15.06 19.89
N ARG A 104 0.14 14.83 18.62
CA ARG A 104 -0.14 15.73 17.50
C ARG A 104 -1.44 15.40 16.77
N HIS A 105 -2.36 14.70 17.44
CA HIS A 105 -3.65 14.28 16.90
C HIS A 105 -4.82 15.17 17.32
N HIS A 106 -4.62 16.04 18.30
CA HIS A 106 -5.62 16.99 18.78
C HIS A 106 -5.24 18.45 18.48
N GLY A 107 -6.19 19.37 18.67
CA GLY A 107 -5.96 20.81 18.51
C GLY A 107 -5.77 21.21 17.04
N ALA A 108 -4.78 22.04 16.73
CA ALA A 108 -4.60 22.64 15.40
C ALA A 108 -4.35 21.64 14.24
N ARG A 109 -4.05 20.37 14.55
CA ARG A 109 -3.75 19.31 13.55
C ARG A 109 -4.85 18.26 13.42
N TRP A 110 -6.00 18.45 14.06
CA TRP A 110 -7.11 17.50 14.00
C TRP A 110 -7.54 17.19 12.55
N TYR A 111 -7.53 18.20 11.68
CA TYR A 111 -7.91 18.08 10.28
C TYR A 111 -6.96 17.17 9.49
N SER A 112 -5.66 17.23 9.75
CA SER A 112 -4.66 16.35 9.13
C SER A 112 -4.87 14.89 9.51
N TRP A 113 -5.37 14.62 10.72
CA TRP A 113 -5.72 13.26 11.14
C TRP A 113 -7.03 12.78 10.52
N PHE A 114 -8.04 13.66 10.48
CA PHE A 114 -9.32 13.36 9.85
C PHE A 114 -9.17 13.02 8.36
N THR A 115 -8.26 13.69 7.64
CA THR A 115 -7.94 13.42 6.23
C THR A 115 -6.95 12.25 6.08
N GLY A 116 -5.99 12.11 6.97
CA GLY A 116 -4.97 11.04 6.90
C GLY A 116 -5.50 9.62 7.15
N VAL A 117 -6.49 9.44 8.04
CA VAL A 117 -7.04 8.11 8.35
C VAL A 117 -7.75 7.47 7.14
N PRO A 118 -8.63 8.18 6.39
CA PRO A 118 -9.16 7.67 5.13
C PRO A 118 -8.08 7.33 4.09
N LEU A 119 -7.02 8.16 3.99
CA LEU A 119 -5.91 7.89 3.07
C LEU A 119 -5.14 6.63 3.43
N LEU A 120 -4.98 6.33 4.73
CA LEU A 120 -4.41 5.07 5.18
C LEU A 120 -5.20 3.87 4.63
N TRP A 121 -6.53 3.91 4.71
CA TRP A 121 -7.39 2.84 4.18
C TRP A 121 -7.31 2.75 2.64
N MET A 122 -7.14 3.87 1.94
CA MET A 122 -6.86 3.86 0.50
C MET A 122 -5.52 3.16 0.19
N VAL A 123 -4.47 3.40 0.96
CA VAL A 123 -3.18 2.71 0.79
C VAL A 123 -3.29 1.21 1.11
N VAL A 124 -4.04 0.82 2.14
CA VAL A 124 -4.28 -0.60 2.47
C VAL A 124 -5.00 -1.30 1.32
N THR A 125 -6.06 -0.70 0.79
CA THR A 125 -6.82 -1.26 -0.32
C THR A 125 -6.00 -1.32 -1.60
N LEU A 126 -5.14 -0.32 -1.87
CA LEU A 126 -4.13 -0.38 -2.94
C LEU A 126 -3.19 -1.57 -2.78
N GLY A 127 -2.67 -1.81 -1.58
CA GLY A 127 -1.82 -2.97 -1.31
C GLY A 127 -2.54 -4.28 -1.63
N ILE A 128 -3.76 -4.45 -1.14
CA ILE A 128 -4.59 -5.64 -1.37
C ILE A 128 -4.85 -5.85 -2.86
N THR A 129 -5.31 -4.83 -3.59
CA THR A 129 -5.60 -4.94 -5.03
C THR A 129 -4.34 -5.22 -5.84
N GLY A 130 -3.18 -4.67 -5.45
CA GLY A 130 -1.90 -4.98 -6.09
C GLY A 130 -1.49 -6.44 -5.93
N TYR A 131 -1.74 -7.05 -4.76
CA TYR A 131 -1.55 -8.49 -4.56
C TYR A 131 -2.48 -9.30 -5.46
N TRP A 132 -3.74 -8.91 -5.60
CA TRP A 132 -4.69 -9.61 -6.45
C TRP A 132 -4.21 -9.68 -7.91
N LEU A 133 -3.57 -8.63 -8.43
CA LEU A 133 -3.09 -8.60 -9.81
C LEU A 133 -2.01 -9.65 -10.13
N VAL A 134 -1.32 -10.19 -9.13
CA VAL A 134 -0.31 -11.26 -9.36
C VAL A 134 -0.99 -12.59 -9.70
N TRP A 135 -2.16 -12.84 -9.11
CA TRP A 135 -2.99 -14.04 -9.31
C TRP A 135 -2.29 -15.39 -9.06
N ASP A 136 -1.23 -15.39 -8.26
CA ASP A 136 -0.59 -16.62 -7.73
C ASP A 136 -1.42 -17.23 -6.59
N GLN A 137 -0.98 -18.39 -6.08
CA GLN A 137 -1.73 -19.09 -5.02
C GLN A 137 -1.91 -18.22 -3.76
N LEU A 138 -0.89 -17.43 -3.39
CA LEU A 138 -0.97 -16.51 -2.25
C LEU A 138 -1.97 -15.38 -2.51
N ALA A 139 -1.93 -14.77 -3.70
CA ALA A 139 -2.87 -13.74 -4.12
C ALA A 139 -4.32 -14.23 -4.08
N GLN A 140 -4.60 -15.46 -4.50
CA GLN A 140 -5.93 -16.04 -4.44
C GLN A 140 -6.41 -16.23 -2.98
N TYR A 141 -5.54 -16.67 -2.08
CA TYR A 141 -5.88 -16.72 -0.64
C TYR A 141 -6.15 -15.33 -0.06
N ILE A 142 -5.32 -14.34 -0.42
CA ILE A 142 -5.54 -12.94 -0.02
C ILE A 142 -6.86 -12.42 -0.57
N ALA A 143 -7.20 -12.75 -1.81
CA ALA A 143 -8.45 -12.34 -2.45
C ALA A 143 -9.68 -12.90 -1.75
N ILE A 144 -9.69 -14.20 -1.47
CA ILE A 144 -10.76 -14.85 -0.70
C ILE A 144 -10.85 -14.24 0.71
N GLY A 145 -9.73 -14.06 1.40
CA GLY A 145 -9.72 -13.52 2.76
C GLY A 145 -10.21 -12.07 2.84
N SER A 146 -9.83 -11.23 1.87
CA SER A 146 -10.29 -9.84 1.81
C SER A 146 -11.73 -9.71 1.30
N ALA A 147 -12.18 -10.61 0.41
CA ALA A 147 -13.60 -10.73 0.06
C ALA A 147 -14.46 -11.11 1.28
N HIS A 148 -13.97 -12.03 2.11
CA HIS A 148 -14.65 -12.41 3.35
C HIS A 148 -14.75 -11.25 4.33
N LEU A 149 -13.69 -10.43 4.45
CA LEU A 149 -13.74 -9.22 5.28
C LEU A 149 -14.79 -8.22 4.78
N LEU A 150 -14.96 -8.09 3.47
CA LEU A 150 -16.00 -7.23 2.88
C LEU A 150 -17.41 -7.78 3.09
N ASP A 151 -17.58 -9.10 2.99
CA ASP A 151 -18.88 -9.76 3.18
C ASP A 151 -19.39 -9.69 4.63
N VAL A 152 -18.53 -9.40 5.62
CA VAL A 152 -18.95 -9.09 7.00
C VAL A 152 -19.71 -7.77 7.09
N LEU A 153 -19.49 -6.84 6.15
CA LEU A 153 -20.21 -5.58 6.11
C LEU A 153 -21.64 -5.81 5.59
N PRO A 154 -22.67 -5.19 6.19
CA PRO A 154 -24.07 -5.39 5.83
C PRO A 154 -24.46 -4.88 4.42
N ILE A 155 -23.49 -4.37 3.66
CA ILE A 155 -23.64 -3.83 2.31
C ILE A 155 -23.37 -4.93 1.26
N PHE A 156 -22.44 -5.85 1.55
CA PHE A 156 -22.00 -6.89 0.65
C PHE A 156 -22.54 -8.23 1.17
N PHE A 157 -23.71 -8.64 0.67
CA PHE A 157 -24.46 -9.80 1.17
C PHE A 157 -23.81 -11.17 0.84
N GLY A 158 -22.59 -11.44 1.29
CA GLY A 158 -21.91 -12.74 1.14
C GLY A 158 -21.55 -13.14 -0.30
N SER A 159 -21.82 -12.26 -1.27
CA SER A 159 -21.69 -12.58 -2.69
C SER A 159 -20.25 -12.57 -3.17
N MET A 160 -19.37 -11.82 -2.51
CA MET A 160 -18.01 -11.61 -3.03
C MET A 160 -17.16 -12.85 -2.82
N THR A 161 -17.10 -13.38 -1.59
CA THR A 161 -16.34 -14.60 -1.27
C THR A 161 -16.83 -15.79 -2.09
N ARG A 162 -18.15 -15.93 -2.24
CA ARG A 162 -18.76 -16.98 -3.05
C ARG A 162 -18.30 -16.91 -4.51
N ASN A 163 -18.27 -15.71 -5.10
CA ASN A 163 -17.81 -15.54 -6.49
C ASN A 163 -16.34 -15.94 -6.66
N PHE A 164 -15.48 -15.67 -5.68
CA PHE A 164 -14.08 -16.13 -5.71
C PHE A 164 -13.96 -17.65 -5.55
N LEU A 165 -14.72 -18.26 -4.64
CA LEU A 165 -14.67 -19.71 -4.39
C LEU A 165 -15.26 -20.53 -5.55
N GLU A 166 -16.32 -20.04 -6.18
CA GLU A 166 -16.98 -20.70 -7.32
C GLU A 166 -16.25 -20.45 -8.66
N GLY A 167 -15.17 -19.65 -8.67
CA GLY A 167 -14.47 -19.27 -9.90
C GLY A 167 -15.32 -18.38 -10.82
N ALA A 168 -16.34 -17.71 -10.29
CA ALA A 168 -17.23 -16.82 -11.03
C ALA A 168 -16.64 -15.42 -11.26
N VAL A 169 -15.36 -15.22 -10.93
CA VAL A 169 -14.61 -14.00 -11.25
C VAL A 169 -14.43 -13.93 -12.77
N SER A 170 -14.64 -12.76 -13.35
CA SER A 170 -14.52 -12.54 -14.80
C SER A 170 -13.33 -11.66 -15.15
N ASP A 171 -12.86 -11.73 -16.40
CA ASP A 171 -11.82 -10.81 -16.90
C ASP A 171 -12.23 -9.34 -16.77
N ARG A 172 -13.53 -9.04 -16.88
CA ARG A 172 -14.05 -7.67 -16.68
C ARG A 172 -13.82 -7.17 -15.26
N PHE A 173 -13.97 -8.04 -14.28
CA PHE A 173 -13.67 -7.71 -12.89
C PHE A 173 -12.16 -7.47 -12.72
N PHE A 174 -11.33 -8.30 -13.34
CA PHE A 174 -9.88 -8.14 -13.28
C PHE A 174 -9.42 -6.80 -13.86
N ILE A 175 -9.96 -6.41 -15.03
CA ILE A 175 -9.71 -5.10 -15.65
C ILE A 175 -10.17 -3.94 -14.74
N LEU A 176 -11.30 -4.09 -14.04
CA LEU A 176 -11.76 -3.09 -13.08
C LEU A 176 -10.77 -2.93 -11.92
N ILE A 177 -10.30 -4.03 -11.34
CA ILE A 177 -9.32 -4.01 -10.25
C ILE A 177 -8.00 -3.41 -10.73
N GLU A 178 -7.55 -3.77 -11.94
CA GLU A 178 -6.37 -3.20 -12.58
C GLU A 178 -6.49 -1.68 -12.75
N PHE A 179 -7.62 -1.20 -13.27
CA PHE A 179 -7.89 0.23 -13.42
C PHE A 179 -7.90 0.97 -12.07
N LEU A 180 -8.56 0.40 -11.06
CA LEU A 180 -8.64 0.98 -9.71
C LEU A 180 -7.25 1.05 -9.06
N HIS A 181 -6.45 -0.01 -9.18
CA HIS A 181 -5.11 -0.07 -8.62
C HIS A 181 -4.12 0.87 -9.33
N LEU A 182 -4.17 0.93 -10.66
CA LEU A 182 -3.21 1.69 -11.47
C LEU A 182 -3.50 3.19 -11.52
N LEU A 183 -4.76 3.57 -11.76
CA LEU A 183 -5.15 4.95 -12.05
C LEU A 183 -6.15 5.49 -11.03
N GLY A 184 -7.20 4.74 -10.73
CA GLY A 184 -8.30 5.23 -9.90
C GLY A 184 -7.86 5.69 -8.51
N GLN A 185 -7.29 4.78 -7.72
CA GLN A 185 -6.88 5.05 -6.35
C GLN A 185 -5.62 5.93 -6.25
N PRO A 186 -4.55 5.75 -7.06
CA PRO A 186 -3.38 6.61 -6.97
C PRO A 186 -3.67 8.06 -7.34
N MET A 187 -4.57 8.33 -8.30
CA MET A 187 -4.98 9.71 -8.61
C MET A 187 -5.70 10.36 -7.42
N LEU A 188 -6.57 9.64 -6.73
CA LEU A 188 -7.20 10.16 -5.52
C LEU A 188 -6.15 10.50 -4.44
N LEU A 189 -5.12 9.66 -4.27
CA LEU A 189 -4.03 9.94 -3.32
C LEU A 189 -3.15 11.14 -3.70
N VAL A 190 -3.03 11.48 -4.99
CA VAL A 190 -2.28 12.66 -5.43
C VAL A 190 -3.02 13.97 -5.12
N PHE A 191 -4.36 13.95 -5.16
CA PHE A 191 -5.19 15.15 -5.02
C PHE A 191 -5.86 15.33 -3.65
N ALA A 192 -5.68 14.38 -2.73
CA ALA A 192 -6.23 14.44 -1.38
C ALA A 192 -5.28 15.13 -0.39
#